data_AF-A0A0M1HV65-F1
#
_entry.id   AF-A0A0M1HV65-F1
#
_cell.length_a   1.000
_cell.length_b   1.000
_cell.length_c   1.000
_cell.angle_alpha   90.00
_cell.angle_beta   90.00
_cell.angle_gamma   90.00
#
_symmetry.space_group_name_H-M   'P 1'
#
loop_
_entity.id
_entity.type
_entity.pdbx_description
1 polymer ?
#
loop_
_entity_poly.entity_id
_entity_poly.type
_entity_poly.pdbx_seq_one_letter_code
_entity_poly.pdbx_strand_id
1 'polypeptide(L)' 'MNPEQLFELFFQDITPDMNPPGMKYHCEAMRSWWRERFMKAYYGIEETRSLRSWAEAPQMWLKGYKIASMNS' A
#
# COMPACT_ATOMS: atom_id res chain seq x y z
N MET A 1 11.51 -8.91 -7.51
CA MET A 1 10.40 -8.15 -8.12
C MET A 1 10.62 -6.67 -7.89
N ASN A 2 10.32 -5.81 -8.86
CA ASN A 2 10.52 -4.37 -8.67
C ASN A 2 9.41 -3.76 -7.78
N PRO A 3 9.61 -2.57 -7.18
CA PRO A 3 8.62 -1.96 -6.28
C PRO A 3 7.27 -1.67 -6.93
N GLU A 4 7.24 -1.32 -8.21
CA GLU A 4 5.99 -1.05 -8.94
C GLU A 4 5.16 -2.32 -9.13
N GLN A 5 5.80 -3.43 -9.47
CA GLN A 5 5.12 -4.72 -9.61
C GLN A 5 4.54 -5.19 -8.27
N LEU A 6 5.27 -4.96 -7.17
CA LEU A 6 4.76 -5.21 -5.82
C LEU A 6 3.58 -4.31 -5.47
N PHE A 7 3.64 -3.04 -5.86
CA PHE A 7 2.54 -2.11 -5.68
C PHE A 7 1.28 -2.56 -6.43
N GLU A 8 1.39 -3.04 -7.67
CA GLU A 8 0.23 -3.54 -8.43
C GLU A 8 -0.45 -4.71 -7.72
N LEU A 9 0.32 -5.65 -7.16
CA LEU A 9 -0.24 -6.76 -6.37
C LEU A 9 -0.96 -6.24 -5.12
N PHE A 10 -0.33 -5.33 -4.38
CA PHE A 10 -0.96 -4.70 -3.23
C PHE A 10 -2.25 -3.96 -3.61
N PHE A 11 -2.25 -3.23 -4.73
CA PHE A 11 -3.39 -2.44 -5.16
C PHE A 11 -4.58 -3.31 -5.59
N GLN A 12 -4.33 -4.52 -6.11
CA GLN A 12 -5.37 -5.50 -6.39
C GLN A 12 -6.07 -6.02 -5.13
N ASP A 13 -5.37 -6.03 -3.99
CA ASP A 13 -5.93 -6.45 -2.70
C ASP A 13 -6.70 -5.34 -1.97
N ILE A 14 -6.72 -4.11 -2.51
CA ILE A 14 -7.44 -2.99 -1.89
C ILE A 14 -8.95 -3.13 -2.07
N THR A 15 -9.65 -3.20 -0.94
CA THR A 15 -11.11 -3.32 -0.90
C THR A 15 -11.80 -1.95 -0.89
N PRO A 16 -13.12 -1.90 -1.15
CA PRO A 16 -13.91 -0.66 -1.04
C PRO A 16 -13.82 0.01 0.34
N ASP A 17 -13.69 -0.75 1.42
CA ASP A 17 -13.58 -0.22 2.79
C ASP A 17 -12.24 0.49 3.05
N MET A 18 -11.24 0.20 2.22
CA MET A 18 -9.93 0.83 2.23
C MET A 18 -9.86 2.05 1.28
N ASN A 19 -11.01 2.56 0.83
CA ASN A 19 -11.07 3.73 -0.01
C ASN A 19 -10.78 5.02 0.81
N PRO A 20 -9.81 5.85 0.40
CA PRO A 20 -9.52 7.10 1.11
C PRO A 20 -10.73 8.06 1.08
N PRO A 21 -10.94 8.84 2.17
CA PRO A 21 -12.03 9.80 2.22
C PRO A 21 -11.99 10.79 1.05
N GLY A 22 -13.15 11.00 0.41
CA GLY A 22 -13.29 11.95 -0.70
C GLY A 22 -12.81 11.43 -2.06
N MET A 23 -12.39 10.17 -2.17
CA MET A 23 -11.97 9.55 -3.44
C MET A 23 -13.03 8.59 -3.97
N LYS A 24 -13.15 8.49 -5.30
CA LYS A 24 -13.95 7.42 -5.94
C LYS A 24 -13.14 6.13 -5.91
N TYR A 25 -13.80 5.01 -5.64
CA TYR A 25 -13.17 3.70 -5.70
C TYR A 25 -12.58 3.42 -7.09
N HIS A 26 -11.37 2.85 -7.15
CA HIS A 26 -10.60 2.60 -8.37
C HIS A 26 -10.38 3.80 -9.30
N CYS A 27 -10.28 5.02 -8.76
CA CYS A 27 -9.82 6.17 -9.55
C CYS A 27 -8.30 6.37 -9.50
N GLU A 28 -7.76 7.11 -10.47
CA GLU A 28 -6.33 7.47 -10.52
C GLU A 28 -5.83 8.17 -9.26
N ALA A 29 -6.68 8.98 -8.61
CA ALA A 29 -6.33 9.64 -7.35
C ALA A 29 -6.13 8.63 -6.21
N MET A 30 -7.01 7.63 -6.10
CA MET A 30 -6.89 6.55 -5.12
C MET A 30 -5.64 5.69 -5.40
N ARG A 31 -5.38 5.37 -6.67
CA ARG A 31 -4.16 4.65 -7.07
C ARG A 31 -2.90 5.42 -6.67
N SER A 32 -2.85 6.72 -6.97
CA SER A 32 -1.72 7.58 -6.62
C SER A 32 -1.53 7.69 -5.10
N TRP A 33 -2.64 7.82 -4.36
CA TRP A 33 -2.64 7.87 -2.89
C TRP A 33 -2.04 6.61 -2.27
N TRP A 34 -2.50 5.44 -2.71
CA TRP A 34 -1.98 4.17 -2.22
C TRP A 34 -0.53 3.93 -2.66
N ARG A 35 -0.16 4.33 -3.88
CA ARG A 35 1.22 4.22 -4.38
C ARG A 35 2.21 4.99 -3.52
N GLU A 36 1.88 6.22 -3.14
CA GLU A 36 2.75 7.04 -2.28
C GLU A 36 3.05 6.34 -0.94
N ARG A 37 2.01 5.86 -0.26
CA ARG A 37 2.12 5.16 1.04
C ARG A 37 2.86 3.84 0.90
N PHE A 38 2.58 3.10 -0.16
CA PHE A 38 3.26 1.86 -0.46
C PHE A 38 4.76 2.07 -0.65
N MET A 39 5.16 3.06 -1.44
CA MET A 39 6.58 3.37 -1.67
C MET A 39 7.27 3.83 -0.39
N LYS A 40 6.61 4.67 0.42
CA LYS A 40 7.12 5.05 1.74
C LYS A 40 7.36 3.82 2.62
N ALA A 41 6.38 2.92 2.71
CA ALA A 41 6.52 1.68 3.47
C ALA A 41 7.64 0.77 2.92
N TYR A 42 7.77 0.66 1.60
CA TYR A 42 8.81 -0.14 0.94
C TYR A 42 10.22 0.37 1.25
N TYR A 43 10.42 1.69 1.20
CA TYR A 43 11.72 2.32 1.46
C TYR A 43 11.98 2.63 2.96
N GLY A 44 11.05 2.30 3.86
CA GLY A 44 11.19 2.58 5.29
C GLY A 44 11.08 4.06 5.66
N ILE A 45 10.38 4.86 4.85
CA ILE A 45 10.12 6.28 5.09
C ILE A 45 8.89 6.41 5.98
N GLU A 46 9.02 7.18 7.06
CA GLU A 46 7.91 7.42 7.98
C GLU A 46 6.82 8.28 7.33
N GLU A 47 5.56 7.91 7.56
CA GLU A 47 4.40 8.67 7.10
C GLU A 47 4.08 9.83 8.06
N THR A 48 3.48 10.89 7.53
CA THR A 48 3.08 12.04 8.36
C THR A 48 2.08 11.62 9.45
N ARG A 49 2.10 12.31 10.60
CA ARG A 49 1.32 11.92 11.80
C ARG A 49 -0.18 11.71 11.53
N SER A 50 -0.78 12.53 10.66
CA SER A 50 -2.20 12.45 10.29
C SER A 50 -2.54 11.25 9.39
N LEU A 51 -1.53 10.61 8.81
CA LEU A 51 -1.66 9.54 7.81
C LEU A 51 -1.06 8.21 8.28
N ARG A 52 -0.49 8.15 9.49
CA ARG A 52 0.16 6.94 10.03
C ARG A 52 -0.74 5.69 9.99
N SER A 53 -2.02 5.82 10.31
CA SER A 53 -2.96 4.68 10.27
C SER A 53 -3.10 4.10 8.86
N TRP A 54 -2.92 4.91 7.82
CA TRP A 54 -2.94 4.45 6.42
C TRP A 54 -1.63 3.79 5.99
N ALA A 55 -0.53 4.03 6.70
CA ALA A 55 0.76 3.38 6.42
C ALA A 55 0.79 1.93 6.91
N GLU A 56 -0.06 1.56 7.86
CA GLU A 56 -0.11 0.19 8.41
C GLU A 56 -0.47 -0.85 7.35
N ALA A 57 -1.41 -0.54 6.46
CA ALA A 57 -1.86 -1.46 5.40
C ALA A 57 -0.70 -1.92 4.49
N PRO A 58 0.06 -1.04 3.81
CA PRO A 58 1.19 -1.47 2.99
C PRO A 58 2.33 -2.08 3.81
N GLN A 59 2.56 -1.64 5.05
CA GLN A 59 3.57 -2.25 5.94
C GLN A 59 3.26 -3.72 6.26
N MET A 60 2.01 -3.99 6.65
CA MET A 60 1.56 -5.35 6.97
C MET A 60 1.51 -6.23 5.74
N TRP A 61 1.06 -5.70 4.60
CA TRP A 61 1.07 -6.41 3.33
C TRP A 61 2.50 -6.81 2.91
N LEU A 62 3.45 -5.86 2.95
CA LEU A 62 4.86 -6.13 2.64
C LEU A 62 5.48 -7.16 3.58
N LYS A 63 5.13 -7.13 4.87
CA LYS A 63 5.57 -8.13 5.84
C LYS A 63 5.03 -9.52 5.49
N GLY A 64 3.75 -9.63 5.17
CA GLY A 64 3.11 -10.88 4.73
C GLY A 64 3.73 -11.42 3.45
N TYR A 65 3.91 -10.56 2.44
CA TYR A 65 4.56 -10.92 1.18
C TYR A 65 5.98 -11.48 1.40
N LYS A 66 6.80 -10.80 2.23
CA LYS A 66 8.15 -11.27 2.56
C LYS A 66 8.15 -12.66 3.18
N ILE A 67 7.28 -12.89 4.17
CA ILE A 67 7.15 -14.20 4.84
C ILE A 67 6.74 -15.29 3.84
N ALA A 68 5.73 -15.03 3.01
CA ALA A 68 5.29 -15.99 1.99
C ALA A 68 6.42 -16.32 1.00
N SER A 69 7.14 -15.30 0.53
CA SER A 69 8.23 -15.46 -0.44
C SER A 69 9.46 -16.20 0.12
N MET A 70 9.65 -16.21 1.44
CA MET A 70 10.73 -16.97 2.09
C MET A 70 10.39 -18.45 2.29
N ASN A 71 9.09 -18.78 2.28
CA ASN A 71 8.58 -20.13 2.49
C ASN A 71 8.18 -20.84 1.17
N SER A 72 8.46 -20.22 0.03
CA SER A 72 8.19 -20.72 -1.33
C SER A 72 9.47 -21.23 -1.98
#